data_AF-A0AAU7WDF7-F1
#
_entry.id   AF-A0AAU7WDF7-F1
#
_cell.length_a   1.000
_cell.length_b   1.000
_cell.length_c   1.000
_cell.angle_alpha   90.00
_cell.angle_beta   90.00
_cell.angle_gamma   90.00
#
_symmetry.space_group_name_H-M   'P 1'
#
loop_
_entity.id
_entity.type
_entity.pdbx_description
1 polymer ?
#
loop_
_entity_poly.entity_id
_entity_poly.type
_entity_poly.pdbx_seq_one_letter_code
_entity_poly.pdbx_strand_id
1 'polypeptide(L)' 'MVKNDERIIFIIELGRLLDEYHKCPYEAVKKSIYEDIVLLRHAIDPDSNDMPASSAKKPS' A
#
# COMPACT_ATOMS: atom_id res chain seq x y z
N MET A 1 12.51 8.35 7.69
CA MET A 1 11.65 9.47 7.24
C MET A 1 11.90 9.70 5.76
N VAL A 2 10.85 9.61 4.95
CA VAL A 2 10.89 9.96 3.52
C VAL A 2 11.06 11.48 3.41
N LYS A 3 11.88 11.97 2.48
CA LYS A 3 12.02 13.42 2.27
C LYS A 3 10.71 13.99 1.70
N ASN A 4 10.41 15.26 1.96
CA ASN A 4 9.15 15.87 1.51
C ASN A 4 8.92 15.74 -0.02
N ASP A 5 9.98 15.81 -0.81
CA ASP A 5 9.90 15.69 -2.28
C ASP A 5 9.57 14.26 -2.72
N GLU A 6 10.12 13.25 -2.04
CA GLU A 6 9.81 11.83 -2.26
C GLU A 6 8.39 11.48 -1.81
N ARG A 7 7.87 12.17 -0.77
CA ARG A 7 6.50 11.99 -0.29
C ARG A 7 5.47 12.35 -1.35
N ILE A 8 5.73 13.41 -2.14
CA ILE A 8 4.85 13.81 -3.26
C ILE A 8 4.81 12.72 -4.32
N ILE A 9 5.96 12.12 -4.65
CA ILE A 9 6.06 11.02 -5.62
C ILE A 9 5.22 9.83 -5.14
N PHE A 10 5.31 9.46 -3.86
CA PHE A 10 4.52 8.37 -3.30
C PHE A 10 3.02 8.66 -3.29
N ILE A 11 2.60 9.90 -3.02
CA ILE A 11 1.18 10.29 -3.10
C ILE A 11 0.64 10.15 -4.53
N ILE A 12 1.42 10.58 -5.53
CA ILE A 12 1.04 10.44 -6.96
C ILE A 12 0.90 8.97 -7.34
N GLU A 13 1.87 8.15 -6.95
CA GLU A 13 1.87 6.72 -7.26
C GLU A 13 0.74 5.97 -6.55
N LEU A 14 0.41 6.36 -5.31
CA LEU A 14 -0.74 5.81 -4.58
C LEU A 14 -2.06 6.06 -5.33
N GLY A 15 -2.22 7.26 -5.89
CA GLY A 15 -3.38 7.58 -6.74
C GLY A 15 -3.48 6.67 -7.96
N ARG A 16 -2.35 6.36 -8.62
CA ARG A 16 -2.31 5.46 -9.77
C ARG A 16 -2.66 4.03 -9.41
N LEU A 17 -2.09 3.50 -8.34
CA LEU A 17 -2.36 2.13 -7.88
C LEU A 17 -3.82 1.95 -7.47
N LEU A 18 -4.43 2.96 -6.81
CA LEU A 18 -5.86 2.93 -6.51
C LEU A 18 -6.69 2.84 -7.80
N ASP A 19 -6.36 3.63 -8.81
CA ASP A 19 -7.02 3.59 -10.11
C ASP A 19 -6.88 2.23 -10.80
N GLU A 20 -5.69 1.62 -10.77
CA GLU A 20 -5.43 0.30 -11.32
C GLU A 20 -6.18 -0.79 -10.56
N TYR A 21 -6.22 -0.72 -9.22
CA TYR A 21 -6.96 -1.64 -8.36
C TYR A 21 -8.46 -1.67 -8.72
N HIS A 22 -9.06 -0.49 -8.95
CA HIS A 22 -10.48 -0.38 -9.32
C HIS A 22 -10.76 -0.91 -10.73
N LYS A 23 -9.81 -0.77 -11.65
CA LYS A 23 -9.97 -1.19 -13.06
C LYS A 23 -9.56 -2.65 -13.29
N CYS A 24 -8.85 -3.29 -12.36
CA CYS A 24 -8.29 -4.62 -12.54
C CYS A 24 -9.36 -5.73 -12.43
N PRO A 25 -9.61 -6.51 -13.50
CA PRO A 25 -10.58 -7.60 -13.48
C PRO A 25 -9.99 -8.92 -12.94
N TYR A 26 -8.67 -8.99 -12.74
CA TYR A 26 -7.98 -10.21 -12.33
C TYR A 26 -7.69 -10.20 -10.83
N GLU A 27 -8.41 -11.02 -10.07
CA GLU A 27 -8.32 -11.05 -8.60
C GLU A 27 -6.89 -11.28 -8.06
N ALA A 28 -6.10 -12.14 -8.72
CA ALA A 28 -4.72 -12.38 -8.31
C ALA A 28 -3.84 -11.11 -8.44
N VAL A 29 -4.01 -10.36 -9.53
CA VAL A 29 -3.28 -9.11 -9.77
C VAL A 29 -3.79 -8.01 -8.84
N LYS A 30 -5.11 -7.94 -8.65
CA LYS A 30 -5.77 -7.00 -7.74
C LYS A 30 -5.27 -7.16 -6.30
N LYS A 31 -5.01 -8.40 -5.86
CA LYS A 31 -4.39 -8.66 -4.56
C LYS A 31 -2.97 -8.08 -4.46
N SER A 32 -2.14 -8.27 -5.48
CA SER A 32 -0.79 -7.69 -5.52
C SER A 32 -0.81 -6.16 -5.50
N ILE A 33 -1.69 -5.53 -6.30
CA ILE A 33 -1.87 -4.07 -6.29
C ILE A 33 -2.29 -3.57 -4.90
N TYR A 34 -3.16 -4.30 -4.20
CA TYR A 34 -3.56 -3.95 -2.83
C TYR A 34 -2.39 -4.02 -1.83
N GLU A 35 -1.56 -5.05 -1.93
CA GLU A 35 -0.36 -5.18 -1.08
C GLU A 35 0.59 -3.99 -1.30
N ASP A 36 0.78 -3.55 -2.55
CA ASP A 36 1.58 -2.38 -2.90
C ASP A 36 0.97 -1.07 -2.36
N ILE A 37 -0.35 -0.90 -2.45
CA ILE A 37 -1.07 0.25 -1.89
C ILE A 37 -0.81 0.38 -0.38
N VAL A 38 -0.87 -0.73 0.35
CA VAL A 38 -0.67 -0.74 1.81
C VAL A 38 0.78 -0.38 2.17
N LEU A 39 1.76 -0.95 1.47
CA LEU A 39 3.17 -0.62 1.66
C LEU A 39 3.45 0.86 1.38
N LEU A 40 2.89 1.39 0.29
CA LEU A 40 3.09 2.78 -0.10
C LEU A 40 2.42 3.75 0.87
N ARG A 41 1.24 3.41 1.40
CA ARG A 41 0.58 4.19 2.44
C ARG A 41 1.38 4.23 3.73
N HIS A 42 1.95 3.09 4.16
CA HIS A 42 2.86 3.05 5.30
C HIS A 42 4.12 3.91 5.04
N ALA A 43 4.66 3.93 3.82
CA ALA A 43 5.81 4.78 3.49
C ALA A 43 5.47 6.29 3.57
N ILE A 44 4.24 6.68 3.21
CA ILE A 44 3.75 8.08 3.27
C ILE A 44 3.39 8.51 4.69
N ASP A 45 2.81 7.60 5.46
CA ASP A 45 2.33 7.82 6.82
C ASP A 45 2.52 6.55 7.68
N PRO A 46 3.71 6.40 8.30
CA PRO A 46 4.05 5.20 9.06
C PRO A 46 3.30 5.06 10.38
N ASP A 47 2.64 6.12 10.85
CA ASP A 47 1.82 6.09 12.07
C ASP A 47 0.36 5.70 11.78
N SER A 48 0.00 5.50 10.50
CA SER A 48 -1.32 5.02 10.12
C SER A 48 -1.48 3.52 10.45
N ASN A 49 -2.49 3.18 11.25
CA ASN A 49 -2.76 1.83 11.77
C ASN A 49 -3.27 0.82 10.71
N ASP A 50 -3.16 1.10 9.42
CA ASP A 50 -3.64 0.27 8.30
C ASP A 50 -2.62 -0.83 7.91
N MET A 51 -1.96 -1.46 8.87
CA MET A 51 -1.08 -2.60 8.60
C MET A 51 -1.91 -3.85 8.24
N PRO A 52 -1.57 -4.60 7.16
CA PRO A 52 -2.25 -5.84 6.87
C PRO A 52 -1.80 -6.86 7.92
N ALA A 53 -2.77 -7.46 8.62
CA ALA A 53 -2.55 -8.52 9.58
C ALA A 53 -2.02 -9.78 8.87
N SER A 54 -0.71 -9.82 8.61
CA SER A 54 -0.02 -11.00 8.11
C SER A 54 1.42 -10.98 8.59
N SER A 55 1.59 -11.21 9.91
CA SER A 55 2.72 -11.93 10.52
C SER A 55 2.61 -12.03 12.06
N ALA A 56 1.40 -12.18 12.61
CA ALA A 56 1.25 -12.64 14.00
C ALA A 56 1.03 -14.16 14.00
N LYS A 57 2.08 -14.92 13.70
CA LYS A 57 2.10 -16.35 14.01
C LYS A 57 2.20 -16.45 15.54
N LYS A 58 1.06 -16.59 16.22
CA LYS A 58 1.04 -16.92 17.66
C LYS A 58 1.80 -18.24 17.86
N PRO A 59 2.83 -18.30 18.71
CA PRO A 59 3.28 -19.59 19.21
C PRO A 59 2.18 -20.15 20.12
N SER A 60 1.74 -21.38 19.82
CA SER A 60 0.93 -22.21 20.70
C SER A 60 1.69 -22.61 21.96
#